data_AF-A0A142XSN1-F1
#
_entry.id   AF-A0A142XSN1-F1
#
_cell.length_a   1.000
_cell.length_b   1.000
_cell.length_c   1.000
_cell.angle_alpha   90.00
_cell.angle_beta   90.00
_cell.angle_gamma   90.00
#
_symmetry.space_group_name_H-M   'P 1'
#
loop_
_entity.id
_entity.type
_entity.pdbx_description
1 polymer ?
#
loop_
_entity_poly.entity_id
_entity_poly.type
_entity_poly.pdbx_seq_one_letter_code
_entity_poly.pdbx_strand_id
1 'polypeptide(L)' 'MVEVEVWVMVDENGDYEVSKDADDLQPTAGLAARMVKITVNVPTPKAVELVATVAEEPATAELKVA' A
#
# COMPACT_ATOMS: atom_id res chain seq x y z
N MET A 1 11.06 1.39 -8.72
CA MET A 1 9.66 1.61 -9.12
C MET A 1 9.11 0.26 -9.52
N VAL A 2 7.90 -0.07 -9.08
CA VAL A 2 7.18 -1.29 -9.44
C VAL A 2 6.10 -0.89 -10.43
N GLU A 3 6.05 -1.57 -11.57
CA GLU A 3 4.97 -1.42 -12.54
C GLU A 3 3.79 -2.29 -12.12
N VAL A 4 2.60 -1.71 -12.06
CA VAL A 4 1.36 -2.37 -11.67
C VAL A 4 0.32 -2.13 -12.77
N GLU A 5 -0.22 -3.22 -13.31
CA GLU A 5 -1.35 -3.15 -14.24
C GLU A 5 -2.66 -3.34 -13.48
N VAL A 6 -3.64 -2.48 -13.76
CA VAL A 6 -5.00 -2.57 -13.23
C VAL A 6 -6.02 -2.32 -14.33
N TRP A 7 -7.19 -2.89 -14.17
CA TRP A 7 -8.38 -2.59 -14.95
C TRP A 7 -9.25 -1.61 -14.19
N VAL A 8 -9.76 -0.61 -14.90
CA VAL A 8 -10.68 0.38 -14.37
C VAL A 8 -11.95 0.35 -15.21
N MET A 9 -13.07 0.07 -14.54
CA MET A 9 -14.39 0.26 -15.11
C MET A 9 -14.91 1.62 -14.69
N VAL A 10 -15.50 2.37 -15.61
CA VAL A 10 -16.17 3.63 -15.34
C VAL A 10 -17.60 3.54 -15.86
N ASP A 11 -18.57 3.82 -15.01
CA ASP A 11 -19.98 3.80 -15.38
C ASP A 11 -20.46 5.14 -15.97
N GLU A 12 -21.73 5.21 -16.35
CA GLU A 12 -22.37 6.41 -16.90
C GLU A 12 -22.51 7.56 -15.89
N ASN A 13 -22.53 7.25 -14.59
CA ASN A 13 -22.59 8.24 -13.51
C ASN A 13 -21.21 8.86 -13.24
N GLY A 14 -20.15 8.26 -13.78
CA GLY A 14 -18.76 8.65 -13.55
C GLY A 14 -18.13 7.98 -12.34
N ASP A 15 -18.81 6.99 -11.73
CA ASP A 15 -18.24 6.14 -10.70
C ASP A 15 -17.26 5.16 -11.32
N TYR A 16 -16.23 4.80 -10.55
CA TYR A 16 -15.17 3.92 -11.03
C TYR A 16 -14.91 2.77 -10.06
N GLU A 17 -14.61 1.61 -10.63
CA GLU A 17 -14.20 0.41 -9.93
C GLU A 17 -12.87 -0.09 -10.50
N VAL A 18 -11.99 -0.56 -9.63
CA VAL A 18 -10.61 -0.95 -10.00
C VAL A 18 -10.34 -2.37 -9.53
N SER A 19 -9.91 -3.24 -10.44
CA SER A 19 -9.43 -4.58 -10.12
C SER A 19 -8.11 -4.88 -10.83
N LYS A 20 -7.37 -5.88 -10.34
CA LYS A 20 -6.21 -6.43 -11.04
C LYS A 20 -6.63 -7.38 -12.17
N ASP A 21 -7.80 -7.98 -12.02
CA ASP A 21 -8.36 -8.94 -12.97
C ASP A 21 -9.62 -8.33 -13.60
N ALA A 22 -9.70 -8.36 -14.93
CA ALA A 22 -10.81 -7.75 -15.66
C ALA A 22 -12.15 -8.45 -15.37
N ASP A 23 -12.11 -9.76 -15.09
CA ASP A 23 -13.30 -10.59 -14.89
C ASP A 23 -14.02 -10.28 -13.56
N ASP A 24 -13.34 -9.62 -12.63
CA ASP A 24 -13.93 -9.15 -11.36
C ASP A 24 -14.80 -7.90 -11.56
N LEU A 25 -14.65 -7.21 -12.69
CA LEU A 25 -15.38 -5.98 -12.99
C LEU A 25 -16.62 -6.30 -13.80
N GLN A 26 -17.79 -6.07 -13.22
CA GLN A 26 -19.07 -6.29 -13.90
C GLN A 26 -19.90 -5.02 -13.96
N PRO A 27 -20.34 -4.59 -15.15
CA PRO A 27 -21.19 -3.43 -15.26
C PRO A 27 -22.53 -3.68 -14.58
N THR A 28 -23.01 -2.69 -13.86
CA THR A 28 -24.36 -2.71 -13.31
C THR A 28 -25.38 -2.84 -14.45
N ALA A 29 -26.29 -3.79 -14.32
CA ALA A 29 -27.29 -4.09 -15.34
C ALA A 29 -28.10 -2.83 -15.70
N GLY A 30 -28.09 -2.47 -16.98
CA GLY A 30 -28.82 -1.31 -17.50
C GLY A 30 -28.03 0.00 -17.53
N LEU A 31 -26.77 0.02 -17.06
CA LEU A 31 -25.88 1.17 -17.22
C LEU A 31 -24.82 0.89 -18.28
N ALA A 32 -24.51 1.90 -19.09
CA ALA A 32 -23.34 1.85 -19.95
C ALA A 32 -22.07 1.94 -19.08
N ALA A 33 -21.07 1.11 -19.40
CA ALA A 33 -19.78 1.16 -18.74
C ALA A 33 -18.65 1.05 -19.78
N ARG A 34 -17.53 1.72 -19.49
CA ARG A 34 -16.28 1.59 -20.25
C ARG A 34 -15.22 0.94 -19.37
N MET A 35 -14.43 0.06 -19.95
CA MET A 35 -13.34 -0.62 -19.25
C MET A 35 -12.00 -0.25 -19.89
N VAL A 36 -11.02 0.11 -19.06
CA VAL A 36 -9.72 0.61 -19.50
C VAL A 36 -8.62 -0.07 -18.70
N LYS A 37 -7.54 -0.49 -19.37
CA LYS A 37 -6.34 -0.99 -18.70
C LYS A 37 -5.38 0.16 -18.43
N ILE A 38 -4.92 0.29 -17.19
CA ILE A 38 -3.99 1.32 -16.74
C ILE A 38 -2.73 0.67 -16.20
N THR A 39 -1.57 1.15 -16.65
CA THR A 39 -0.26 0.78 -16.12
C THR A 39 0.24 1.90 -15.21
N VAL A 40 0.47 1.60 -13.94
CA VAL A 40 0.88 2.56 -12.90
C VAL A 40 2.29 2.23 -12.43
N ASN A 41 3.18 3.23 -12.43
CA ASN A 41 4.54 3.11 -11.90
C ASN A 41 4.59 3.62 -10.46
N VAL A 42 4.70 2.72 -9.49
CA VAL A 42 4.71 3.04 -8.06
C VAL A 42 6.16 3.08 -7.54
N PRO A 43 6.61 4.13 -6.83
CA PRO A 43 7.94 4.14 -6.23
C PRO A 43 8.06 3.03 -5.18
N THR A 44 9.16 2.29 -5.22
CA THR A 44 9.44 1.25 -4.22
C THR A 44 9.65 1.91 -2.86
N PRO A 45 9.01 1.43 -1.77
CA PRO A 45 9.21 1.99 -0.43
C PRO A 45 10.70 1.98 -0.08
N LYS A 46 11.21 3.08 0.46
CA LYS A 46 12.58 3.12 0.99
C LYS A 46 12.59 2.47 2.36
N ALA A 47 13.49 1.52 2.57
CA ALA A 47 13.77 1.02 3.91
C ALA A 47 14.33 2.18 4.75
N VAL A 48 13.77 2.38 5.95
CA VAL A 48 14.29 3.34 6.94
C VAL A 48 14.96 2.54 8.05
N GLU A 49 16.24 2.77 8.27
CA GLU A 49 16.95 2.19 9.42
C GLU A 49 16.53 2.92 10.69
N LEU A 50 15.93 2.19 11.62
CA LEU A 50 15.62 2.71 12.95
C LEU A 50 16.89 2.67 13.80
N VAL A 51 17.57 3.81 13.91
CA VAL A 51 18.66 3.97 14.88
C VAL A 51 18.05 4.31 16.24
N ALA A 52 18.02 3.32 17.13
CA ALA A 52 17.64 3.53 18.53
C ALA A 52 18.91 3.64 19.38
N THR A 53 19.07 4.76 20.07
CA THR A 53 20.10 4.90 21.11
C THR A 53 19.57 4.26 22.39
N VAL A 54 20.15 3.14 22.80
CA VAL A 54 19.87 2.53 24.12
C VAL A 54 20.58 3.38 25.17
N ALA A 55 19.83 3.99 26.09
CA ALA A 55 20.42 4.70 27.22
C ALA A 55 21.12 3.70 28.15
N GLU A 56 22.36 3.98 28.54
CA GLU A 56 23.05 3.19 29.55
C GLU A 56 22.29 3.23 30.88
N GLU A 57 22.22 2.09 31.54
CA GLU A 57 21.57 1.91 32.83
C GLU A 57 22.28 2.75 33.90
N PRO A 58 21.58 3.63 34.64
CA PRO A 58 22.21 4.45 35.66
C PRO A 58 22.58 3.58 36.88
N ALA A 59 23.89 3.41 37.05
CA ALA A 59 24.61 2.99 38.24
C ALA A 59 24.46 1.51 38.67
N THR A 60 25.52 0.74 38.40
CA THR A 60 25.94 -0.38 39.25
C THR A 60 25.99 0.09 40.70
N ALA A 61 24.97 -0.26 41.49
CA ALA A 61 25.03 -0.09 42.94
C ALA A 61 26.22 -0.90 43.48
N GLU A 62 27.11 -0.25 44.24
CA GLU A 62 28.24 -0.92 44.88
C GLU A 62 27.74 -2.06 45.77
N LEU A 63 28.17 -3.29 45.46
CA LEU A 63 27.99 -4.47 46.31
C LEU A 63 28.68 -4.23 47.66
N LYS A 64 27.92 -3.89 48.70
CA LYS A 64 28.38 -4.04 50.08
C LYS A 64 28.37 -5.52 50.45
N VAL A 65 29.55 -6.13 50.48
CA VAL A 65 29.74 -7.44 51.10
C VAL A 65 29.61 -7.27 52.62
N ALA A 66 28.66 -7.98 53.21
CA ALA A 66 28.43 -8.04 54.66
C ALA A 66 29.46 -8.94 55.36
#